data_AF-K0P0L5-F1
#
_entry.id   AF-K0P0L5-F1
#
_cell.length_a   1.000
_cell.length_b   1.000
_cell.length_c   1.000
_cell.angle_alpha   90.00
_cell.angle_beta   90.00
_cell.angle_gamma   90.00
#
_symmetry.space_group_name_H-M   'P 1'
#
loop_
_entity.id
_entity.type
_entity.pdbx_description
1 polymer ?
#
loop_
_entity_poly.entity_id
_entity_poly.type
_entity_poly.pdbx_seq_one_letter_code
_entity_poly.pdbx_strand_id
1 'polypeptide(L)'
;NILREISIRFHRVSRLKSPKQPSSIMRTGCLSVLLLFLTAQLLLSKVCCSPKCNNQCCRFVESFPGRLRRLREDYVQIRDFYEANDDLDTVLLDQTIEDSFKTPFACNAMNTILEFYLGTVLPAAIDRGVGGHRVS
;
A
#
# COMPACT_ATOMS: atom_id res chain seq x y z
N ASN A 1 -11.45 10.52 -4.67
CA ASN A 1 -11.94 11.91 -4.83
C ASN A 1 -11.21 12.74 -5.90
N ILE A 2 -10.03 12.34 -6.39
CA ILE A 2 -9.30 13.07 -7.47
C ILE A 2 -9.87 12.78 -8.87
N LEU A 3 -10.37 11.56 -9.11
CA LEU A 3 -10.99 11.17 -10.38
C LEU A 3 -12.29 11.93 -10.69
N ARG A 4 -13.03 12.39 -9.66
CA ARG A 4 -14.25 13.21 -9.85
C ARG A 4 -13.92 14.63 -10.30
N GLU A 5 -12.90 15.25 -9.72
CA GLU A 5 -12.42 16.58 -10.12
C GLU A 5 -11.89 16.60 -11.55
N ILE A 6 -11.18 15.55 -11.98
CA ILE A 6 -10.67 15.42 -13.36
C ILE A 6 -11.83 15.25 -14.36
N SER A 7 -12.87 14.50 -14.00
CA SER A 7 -14.07 14.33 -14.84
C SER A 7 -14.85 15.64 -15.04
N ILE A 8 -15.03 16.43 -13.97
CA ILE A 8 -15.71 17.74 -14.02
C ILE A 8 -14.92 18.72 -14.90
N ARG A 9 -13.59 18.72 -14.77
CA ARG A 9 -12.72 19.62 -15.56
C ARG A 9 -12.70 19.24 -17.05
N PHE A 10 -12.77 17.95 -17.37
CA PHE A 10 -12.85 17.48 -18.76
C PHE A 10 -14.19 17.80 -19.42
N HIS A 11 -15.31 17.65 -18.70
CA HIS A 11 -16.65 17.96 -19.21
C HIS A 11 -16.86 19.45 -19.51
N ARG A 12 -16.11 20.35 -18.83
CA ARG A 12 -16.17 21.80 -19.07
C ARG A 12 -15.42 22.23 -20.34
N VAL A 13 -14.36 21.50 -20.70
CA VAL A 13 -13.55 21.76 -21.90
C VAL A 13 -14.29 21.33 -23.18
N SER A 14 -15.17 20.34 -23.10
CA SER A 14 -15.98 19.87 -24.24
C SER A 14 -17.09 20.82 -24.71
N ARG A 15 -17.36 21.92 -23.98
CA ARG A 15 -18.47 22.86 -24.27
C ARG A 15 -18.07 24.14 -25.03
N LEU A 16 -16.92 24.17 -25.69
CA LEU A 16 -16.52 25.30 -26.52
C LEU A 16 -16.09 24.85 -27.93
N LYS A 17 -17.04 24.45 -28.78
CA LYS A 17 -16.87 24.66 -30.23
C LYS A 17 -18.15 24.59 -31.07
N SER A 18 -18.45 25.68 -31.76
CA SER A 18 -18.87 25.73 -33.17
C SER A 18 -18.91 27.19 -33.67
N PRO A 19 -18.90 27.50 -34.99
CA PRO A 19 -19.03 26.62 -36.16
C PRO A 19 -18.01 26.86 -37.31
N LYS A 20 -18.22 26.08 -38.40
CA LYS A 20 -17.82 26.21 -39.84
C LYS A 20 -16.64 25.37 -40.41
N GLN A 21 -17.03 24.44 -41.30
CA GLN A 21 -16.24 23.66 -42.27
C GLN A 21 -15.93 24.48 -43.55
N PRO A 22 -15.11 24.04 -44.55
CA PRO A 22 -14.65 22.66 -44.85
C PRO A 22 -13.13 22.48 -45.15
N SER A 23 -12.63 21.25 -44.99
CA SER A 23 -11.54 20.58 -45.76
C SER A 23 -11.16 19.27 -45.03
N SER A 24 -11.64 18.13 -45.54
CA SER A 24 -11.85 16.90 -44.77
C SER A 24 -10.67 15.93 -44.68
N ILE A 25 -9.54 16.21 -45.32
CA ILE A 25 -8.42 15.24 -45.40
C ILE A 25 -7.23 15.66 -44.50
N MET A 26 -6.96 16.97 -44.39
CA MET A 26 -5.85 17.50 -43.58
C MET A 26 -6.17 17.58 -42.07
N ARG A 27 -7.46 17.51 -41.72
CA ARG A 27 -7.94 17.65 -40.33
C ARG A 27 -7.73 16.37 -39.51
N THR A 28 -7.87 15.19 -40.12
CA THR A 28 -7.79 13.89 -39.44
C THR A 28 -6.34 13.54 -39.06
N GLY A 29 -5.37 13.86 -39.94
CA GLY A 29 -3.95 13.72 -39.65
C GLY A 29 -3.48 14.61 -38.49
N CYS A 30 -3.89 15.89 -38.49
CA CYS A 30 -3.57 16.80 -37.39
C CYS A 30 -4.15 16.35 -36.04
N LEU A 31 -5.38 15.82 -36.01
CA LEU A 31 -5.99 15.34 -34.77
C LEU A 31 -5.30 14.07 -34.24
N SER A 32 -4.89 13.16 -35.13
CA SER A 32 -4.14 11.95 -34.75
C SER A 32 -2.77 12.29 -34.18
N VAL A 33 -2.03 13.19 -34.84
CA VAL A 33 -0.72 13.65 -34.36
C VAL A 33 -0.84 14.39 -33.02
N LEU A 34 -1.87 15.21 -32.84
CA LEU A 34 -2.12 15.93 -31.59
C LEU A 34 -2.41 14.95 -30.43
N LEU A 35 -3.21 13.90 -30.68
CA LEU A 35 -3.52 12.87 -29.69
C LEU A 35 -2.29 12.03 -29.31
N LEU A 36 -1.43 11.68 -30.29
CA LEU A 36 -0.16 11.00 -30.03
C LEU A 36 0.79 11.87 -29.21
N PHE A 37 0.84 13.17 -29.48
CA PHE A 37 1.66 14.11 -28.72
C PHE A 37 1.14 14.27 -27.27
N LEU A 38 -0.18 14.40 -27.09
CA LEU A 38 -0.82 14.47 -25.77
C LEU A 38 -0.60 13.20 -24.92
N THR A 39 -0.72 12.02 -25.54
CA THR A 39 -0.49 10.74 -24.85
C THR A 39 0.99 10.54 -24.51
N ALA A 40 1.91 10.90 -25.41
CA ALA A 40 3.33 10.89 -25.15
C ALA A 40 3.72 11.82 -23.99
N GLN A 41 3.18 13.05 -23.96
CA GLN A 41 3.41 13.99 -22.87
C GLN A 41 2.85 13.48 -21.54
N LEU A 42 1.67 12.84 -21.54
CA LEU A 42 1.06 12.27 -20.34
C LEU A 42 1.86 11.07 -19.79
N LEU A 43 2.39 10.22 -20.67
CA LEU A 43 3.25 9.11 -20.29
C LEU A 43 4.60 9.61 -19.76
N LEU A 44 5.20 10.60 -20.43
CA LEU A 44 6.46 11.21 -20.01
C LEU A 44 6.31 11.93 -18.65
N SER A 45 5.17 12.57 -18.40
CA SER A 45 4.85 13.19 -17.10
C SER A 45 4.80 12.17 -15.95
N LYS A 46 4.30 10.97 -16.20
CA LYS A 46 4.26 9.88 -15.20
C LYS A 46 5.63 9.28 -14.91
N VAL A 47 6.54 9.28 -15.90
CA VAL A 47 7.89 8.70 -15.79
C VAL A 47 8.89 9.71 -15.22
N CYS A 48 8.79 10.98 -15.60
CA CYS A 48 9.77 12.03 -15.25
C CYS A 48 9.46 12.69 -13.89
N CYS A 49 8.19 12.72 -13.49
CA CYS A 49 7.75 13.41 -12.29
C CYS A 49 7.02 12.45 -11.35
N SER A 50 7.70 11.39 -10.92
CA SER A 50 7.41 10.83 -9.60
C SER A 50 8.00 11.81 -8.57
N PRO A 51 7.18 12.57 -7.81
CA PRO A 51 7.72 13.41 -6.75
C PRO A 51 8.56 12.51 -5.84
N LYS A 52 9.88 12.74 -5.78
CA LYS A 52 10.77 12.03 -4.87
C LYS A 52 10.31 12.36 -3.46
N CYS A 53 9.57 11.46 -2.85
CA CYS A 53 8.99 11.75 -1.57
C CYS A 53 10.09 11.67 -0.50
N ASN A 54 10.49 12.84 0.01
CA ASN A 54 11.68 12.99 0.85
C ASN A 54 11.34 13.31 2.32
N ASN A 55 10.21 12.82 2.82
CA ASN A 55 9.84 12.95 4.24
C ASN A 55 9.87 11.58 4.93
N GLN A 56 9.79 11.60 6.26
CA GLN A 56 9.82 10.38 7.07
C GLN A 56 8.66 9.43 6.74
N CYS A 57 7.47 9.96 6.46
CA CYS A 57 6.28 9.15 6.13
C CYS A 57 6.52 8.29 4.89
N CYS A 58 7.11 8.85 3.84
CA CYS A 58 7.38 8.10 2.62
C CYS A 58 8.50 7.08 2.78
N ARG A 59 9.58 7.43 3.49
CA ARG A 59 10.64 6.44 3.80
C ARG A 59 10.10 5.29 4.63
N PHE A 60 9.15 5.56 5.53
CA PHE A 60 8.47 4.51 6.29
C PHE A 60 7.68 3.57 5.36
N VAL A 61 6.81 4.11 4.50
CA VAL A 61 5.99 3.31 3.58
C VAL A 61 6.85 2.54 2.56
N GLU A 62 7.88 3.18 2.00
CA GLU A 62 8.81 2.54 1.05
C GLU A 62 9.63 1.42 1.70
N SER A 63 10.03 1.59 2.96
CA SER A 63 10.78 0.55 3.71
C SER A 63 9.88 -0.53 4.31
N PHE A 64 8.56 -0.32 4.35
CA PHE A 64 7.61 -1.22 5.01
C PHE A 64 7.68 -2.67 4.48
N PRO A 65 7.73 -2.94 3.15
CA PRO A 65 7.88 -4.31 2.64
C PRO A 65 9.16 -4.99 3.14
N GLY A 66 10.27 -4.24 3.20
CA GLY A 66 11.55 -4.75 3.70
C GLY A 66 11.52 -5.03 5.20
N ARG A 67 10.83 -4.21 5.99
CA ARG A 67 10.62 -4.43 7.43
C ARG A 67 9.78 -5.68 7.69
N LEU A 68 8.69 -5.86 6.94
CA LEU A 68 7.87 -7.07 7.02
C LEU A 68 8.64 -8.33 6.62
N ARG A 69 9.54 -8.23 5.64
CA ARG A 69 10.42 -9.35 5.28
C ARG A 69 11.30 -9.76 6.45
N ARG A 70 12.01 -8.83 7.07
CA ARG A 70 12.86 -9.13 8.24
C ARG A 70 12.07 -9.71 9.40
N LEU A 71 10.90 -9.13 9.71
CA LEU A 71 10.03 -9.66 10.76
C LEU A 71 9.65 -11.14 10.53
N ARG A 72 9.39 -11.53 9.27
CA ARG A 72 9.13 -12.94 8.92
C ARG A 72 10.38 -13.81 9.05
N GLU A 73 11.54 -13.30 8.64
CA GLU A 73 12.83 -13.98 8.79
C GLU A 73 13.14 -14.24 10.28
N ASP A 74 12.92 -13.25 11.15
CA ASP A 74 13.10 -13.37 12.61
C ASP A 74 12.09 -14.36 13.23
N TYR A 75 10.82 -14.32 12.80
CA TYR A 75 9.80 -15.26 13.27
C TYR A 75 10.15 -16.72 12.93
N VAL A 76 10.68 -16.98 11.73
CA VAL A 76 11.07 -18.35 11.32
C VAL A 76 12.10 -18.95 12.27
N GLN A 77 12.96 -18.15 12.91
CA GLN A 77 13.97 -18.65 13.84
C GLN A 77 13.37 -19.21 15.13
N ILE A 78 12.20 -18.73 15.55
CA ILE A 78 11.54 -19.11 16.80
C ILE A 78 10.30 -19.96 16.60
N ARG A 79 9.78 -20.03 15.37
CA ARG A 79 8.52 -20.69 15.03
C ARG A 79 8.46 -22.13 15.54
N ASP A 80 9.45 -22.95 15.20
CA ASP A 80 9.42 -24.38 15.49
C ASP A 80 9.41 -24.65 17.01
N PHE A 81 10.04 -23.78 17.82
CA PHE A 81 9.96 -23.87 19.28
C PHE A 81 8.54 -23.60 19.78
N TYR A 82 7.91 -22.52 19.33
CA TYR A 82 6.56 -22.18 19.83
C TYR A 82 5.48 -23.12 19.27
N GLU A 83 5.57 -23.58 18.03
CA GLU A 83 4.62 -24.55 17.45
C GLU A 83 4.71 -25.93 18.13
N ALA A 84 5.92 -26.39 18.49
CA ALA A 84 6.07 -27.67 19.19
C ALA A 84 5.61 -27.64 20.66
N ASN A 85 5.50 -26.44 21.25
CA ASN A 85 5.07 -26.23 22.63
C ASN A 85 3.66 -25.61 22.72
N ASP A 86 2.95 -25.50 21.60
CA ASP A 86 1.57 -25.04 21.57
C ASP A 86 0.64 -26.24 21.85
N ASP A 87 0.02 -26.24 23.02
CA ASP A 87 -0.94 -27.25 23.46
C ASP A 87 -2.40 -26.82 23.23
N LEU A 88 -2.60 -25.72 22.51
CA LEU A 88 -3.90 -25.13 22.29
C LEU A 88 -4.54 -25.64 20.99
N ASP A 89 -5.62 -26.42 21.12
CA ASP A 89 -6.43 -26.88 19.97
C ASP A 89 -7.28 -25.77 19.33
N THR A 90 -7.16 -24.52 19.79
CA THR A 90 -7.99 -23.40 19.37
C THR A 90 -7.18 -22.31 18.72
N VAL A 91 -7.67 -21.82 17.58
CA VAL A 91 -7.02 -20.73 16.84
C VAL A 91 -7.34 -19.39 17.51
N LEU A 92 -6.32 -18.74 18.06
CA LEU A 92 -6.45 -17.43 18.73
C LEU A 92 -6.67 -16.28 17.75
N LEU A 93 -6.03 -16.34 16.58
CA LEU A 93 -6.17 -15.35 15.51
C LEU A 93 -6.95 -15.95 14.35
N ASP A 94 -8.26 -15.78 14.39
CA ASP A 94 -9.21 -16.42 13.47
C ASP A 94 -9.67 -15.49 12.33
N GLN A 95 -10.59 -16.00 11.51
CA GLN A 95 -11.18 -15.26 10.40
C GLN A 95 -11.90 -13.98 10.85
N THR A 96 -12.47 -13.96 12.07
CA THR A 96 -13.16 -12.80 12.64
C THR A 96 -12.20 -11.61 12.78
N ILE A 97 -10.97 -11.88 13.21
CA ILE A 97 -9.93 -10.86 13.32
C ILE A 97 -9.46 -10.40 11.93
N GLU A 98 -9.24 -11.33 11.00
CA GLU A 98 -8.84 -10.97 9.63
C GLU A 98 -9.90 -10.07 8.95
N ASP A 99 -11.17 -10.40 9.14
CA ASP A 99 -12.27 -9.62 8.56
C ASP A 99 -12.37 -8.23 9.19
N SER A 100 -11.99 -8.07 10.46
CA SER A 100 -11.90 -6.77 11.11
C SER A 100 -10.90 -5.84 10.41
N PHE A 101 -9.83 -6.37 9.81
CA PHE A 101 -8.87 -5.59 9.01
C PHE A 101 -9.42 -5.10 7.66
N LYS A 102 -10.54 -5.64 7.20
CA LYS A 102 -11.23 -5.23 5.96
C LYS A 102 -12.27 -4.13 6.21
N THR A 103 -12.56 -3.83 7.48
CA THR A 103 -13.55 -2.82 7.88
C THR A 103 -12.90 -1.45 8.14
N PRO A 104 -13.70 -0.37 8.30
CA PRO A 104 -13.19 0.93 8.77
C PRO A 104 -12.51 0.89 10.15
N PHE A 105 -12.69 -0.18 10.92
CA PHE A 105 -12.09 -0.37 12.24
C PHE A 105 -10.71 -1.05 12.19
N ALA A 106 -10.16 -1.31 11.01
CA ALA A 106 -8.87 -1.97 10.82
C ALA A 106 -7.73 -1.34 11.61
N CYS A 107 -7.69 0.01 11.66
CA CYS A 107 -6.67 0.73 12.43
C CYS A 107 -6.74 0.39 13.92
N ASN A 108 -7.95 0.37 14.49
CA ASN A 108 -8.17 0.01 15.89
C ASN A 108 -7.80 -1.45 16.15
N ALA A 109 -8.29 -2.37 15.31
CA ALA A 109 -7.98 -3.80 15.43
C ALA A 109 -6.46 -4.05 15.40
N MET A 110 -5.74 -3.44 14.45
CA MET A 110 -4.28 -3.54 14.38
C MET A 110 -3.59 -2.96 15.61
N ASN A 111 -4.04 -1.79 16.10
CA ASN A 111 -3.45 -1.17 17.28
C ASN A 111 -3.60 -2.06 18.52
N THR A 112 -4.81 -2.59 18.76
CA THR A 112 -5.09 -3.49 19.88
C THR A 112 -4.25 -4.77 19.84
N ILE A 113 -4.09 -5.37 18.66
CA ILE A 113 -3.26 -6.58 18.50
C ILE A 113 -1.79 -6.28 18.77
N LEU A 114 -1.27 -5.19 18.20
CA LEU A 114 0.13 -4.80 18.43
C LEU A 114 0.39 -4.47 19.89
N GLU A 115 -0.52 -3.76 20.56
CA GLU A 115 -0.44 -3.48 21.99
C GLU A 115 -0.42 -4.77 22.83
N PHE A 116 -1.27 -5.75 22.50
CA PHE A 116 -1.28 -7.05 23.17
C PHE A 116 0.02 -7.84 22.97
N TYR A 117 0.54 -7.91 21.74
CA TYR A 117 1.79 -8.63 21.46
C TYR A 117 2.99 -7.97 22.16
N LEU A 118 3.10 -6.64 22.09
CA LEU A 118 4.24 -5.91 22.66
C LEU A 118 4.15 -5.80 24.19
N GLY A 119 2.95 -5.66 24.76
CA GLY A 119 2.75 -5.47 26.19
C GLY A 119 2.56 -6.75 26.99
N THR A 120 2.18 -7.85 26.34
CA THR A 120 1.83 -9.11 27.05
C THR A 120 2.56 -10.32 26.48
N VAL A 121 2.40 -10.62 25.19
CA VAL A 121 2.91 -11.88 24.63
C VAL A 121 4.43 -11.92 24.62
N LEU A 122 5.08 -10.94 24.00
CA LEU A 122 6.53 -10.94 23.83
C LEU A 122 7.30 -10.84 25.15
N PRO A 123 6.95 -9.93 26.10
CA PRO A 123 7.62 -9.90 27.39
C PRO A 123 7.54 -11.24 28.12
N ALA A 124 6.35 -11.84 28.16
CA ALA A 124 6.15 -13.11 28.84
C ALA A 124 6.83 -14.29 28.11
N ALA A 125 6.93 -14.22 26.78
CA ALA A 125 7.64 -15.21 25.97
C ALA A 125 9.16 -15.13 26.17
N ILE A 126 9.71 -13.92 26.32
CA ILE A 126 11.12 -13.69 26.67
C ILE A 126 11.39 -14.18 28.09
N ASP A 127 10.53 -13.86 29.06
CA ASP A 127 10.72 -14.30 30.45
C ASP A 127 10.67 -15.82 30.60
N ARG A 128 9.83 -16.50 29.81
CA ARG A 128 9.71 -17.97 29.80
C ARG A 128 10.72 -18.68 28.88
N GLY A 129 11.18 -18.00 27.83
CA GLY A 129 12.08 -18.54 26.81
C GLY A 129 13.56 -18.18 27.00
N VAL A 130 13.88 -17.21 27.86
CA VAL A 130 15.25 -16.68 28.03
C VAL A 130 15.79 -17.02 29.42
N GLY A 131 15.90 -18.33 29.64
CA GLY A 131 16.94 -18.94 30.45
C GLY A 131 18.13 -19.44 29.62
N GLY A 132 18.34 -18.97 28.38
CA GLY A 132 19.44 -19.52 27.58
C GLY A 132 19.69 -18.95 26.19
N HIS A 133 20.25 -17.75 26.09
CA HIS A 133 21.45 -17.52 25.28
C HIS A 133 22.05 -16.15 25.60
N ARG A 134 23.06 -16.17 26.47
CA ARG A 134 24.09 -15.14 26.56
C ARG A 134 25.40 -15.78 26.08
N VAL A 135 25.63 -15.80 24.77
CA VAL A 135 26.94 -15.92 24.09
C VAL A 135 26.68 -15.30 22.70
N SER A 136 27.33 -14.24 22.24
CA SER A 136 28.73 -13.86 22.36
C SER A 136 28.94 -12.35 22.36
#